data_AF-A0A6P6U1M1-F1
#
_entry.id   AF-A0A6P6U1M1-F1
#
_cell.length_a   1.000
_cell.length_b   1.000
_cell.length_c   1.000
_cell.angle_alpha   90.00
_cell.angle_beta   90.00
_cell.angle_gamma   90.00
#
_symmetry.space_group_name_H-M   'P 1'
#
loop_
_entity.id
_entity.type
_entity.pdbx_description
1 polymer ?
#
loop_
_entity_poly.entity_id
_entity_poly.type
_entity_poly.pdbx_seq_one_letter_code
_entity_poly.pdbx_strand_id
1 'polypeptide(L)'
;MITGSGRWIPPSLPTVKGPEHEKDGGSTYAAGKSRRVEVERTLTDAQRDEFEDMLRALTLERSQIKEAMGFALDNADAAGEVVEVLTESLTLKETPIPTKVARLMLVSDILHNSSAPVKNASAYRTKFEATLPDIMESFNDLYRSVTGRITAEALKERVLKVLQVWADWFLFSDAYVNGLRATFLRSGNSGVTPFHSICGDAPELEQNTGSDDRGEGEKINQDAALAIGKGAAMKELLNLPLSELERRCRHNGLSLVGGREMMVARLLYLEEAERQRVYEVDDELKYQQSQSSSARYPSGKKEKSVDTDQWDSRME
;
A
#
# COMPACT_ATOMS: atom_id res chain seq x y z
N MET A 1 29.01 -15.47 36.48
CA MET A 1 29.23 -16.65 35.62
C MET A 1 28.12 -17.64 35.92
N ILE A 2 27.13 -17.75 35.02
CA ILE A 2 26.08 -18.77 35.09
C ILE A 2 26.38 -19.75 33.97
N THR A 3 26.93 -20.91 34.32
CA THR A 3 27.23 -22.01 33.40
C THR A 3 26.19 -23.10 33.61
N GLY A 4 25.42 -23.43 32.58
CA GLY A 4 24.50 -24.56 32.62
C GLY A 4 23.37 -24.44 31.61
N SER A 5 23.70 -24.60 30.34
CA SER A 5 22.71 -24.78 29.27
C SER A 5 21.87 -26.03 29.56
N GLY A 6 20.60 -25.84 29.93
CA GLY A 6 19.62 -26.92 30.02
C GLY A 6 19.36 -27.49 28.64
N ARG A 7 20.09 -28.55 28.28
CA ARG A 7 19.79 -29.33 27.07
C ARG A 7 18.51 -30.11 27.33
N TRP A 8 17.47 -29.78 26.58
CA TRP A 8 16.26 -30.58 26.54
C TRP A 8 16.58 -31.95 25.93
N ILE A 9 16.12 -33.01 26.58
CA ILE A 9 16.30 -34.40 26.15
C ILE A 9 14.91 -34.99 25.86
N PRO A 10 14.63 -35.43 24.63
CA PRO A 10 13.36 -36.07 24.32
C PRO A 10 13.23 -37.41 25.04
N PRO A 11 12.01 -37.78 25.48
CA PRO A 11 11.76 -39.09 26.07
C PRO A 11 11.96 -40.21 25.04
N SER A 12 12.49 -41.35 25.50
CA SER A 12 12.76 -42.52 24.66
C SER A 12 11.46 -43.14 24.13
N LEU A 13 11.45 -43.44 22.83
CA LEU A 13 10.33 -44.11 22.17
C LEU A 13 10.17 -45.56 22.66
N PRO A 14 8.94 -46.07 22.83
CA PRO A 14 8.72 -47.44 23.28
C PRO A 14 9.14 -48.46 22.23
N THR A 15 9.97 -49.42 22.64
CA THR A 15 10.39 -50.57 21.83
C THR A 15 9.22 -51.52 21.58
N VAL A 16 8.88 -51.73 20.32
CA VAL A 16 7.81 -52.64 19.86
C VAL A 16 8.20 -54.10 20.12
N LYS A 17 7.42 -54.81 20.94
CA LYS A 17 7.30 -56.28 20.89
C LYS A 17 5.93 -56.58 20.27
N GLY A 18 5.90 -57.47 19.27
CA GLY A 18 4.68 -57.89 18.57
C GLY A 18 3.77 -58.81 19.40
N PRO A 19 2.75 -59.44 18.78
CA PRO A 19 1.47 -58.78 18.56
C PRO A 19 0.31 -59.61 19.12
N GLU A 20 -0.60 -59.01 19.90
CA GLU A 20 -1.92 -59.58 20.14
C GLU A 20 -2.95 -58.55 20.65
N HIS A 21 -4.09 -58.55 19.97
CA HIS A 21 -5.43 -58.03 20.29
C HIS A 21 -5.72 -56.52 20.42
N GLU A 22 -6.49 -56.07 19.40
CA GLU A 22 -7.69 -55.23 19.40
C GLU A 22 -7.81 -53.91 20.18
N LYS A 23 -8.17 -52.91 19.35
CA LYS A 23 -9.10 -51.80 19.54
C LYS A 23 -8.65 -50.56 20.32
N ASP A 24 -8.89 -49.46 19.62
CA ASP A 24 -9.02 -48.07 20.06
C ASP A 24 -7.73 -47.31 20.35
N GLY A 25 -7.44 -46.30 19.51
CA GLY A 25 -6.26 -45.47 19.68
C GLY A 25 -5.98 -44.55 18.51
N GLY A 26 -6.63 -43.38 18.54
CA GLY A 26 -6.09 -42.09 18.10
C GLY A 26 -5.27 -42.06 16.81
N SER A 27 -5.92 -41.62 15.72
CA SER A 27 -5.25 -41.13 14.52
C SER A 27 -4.08 -40.20 14.88
N THR A 28 -2.86 -40.70 14.67
CA THR A 28 -1.62 -40.01 14.91
C THR A 28 -1.50 -38.91 13.85
N TYR A 29 -1.62 -37.64 14.28
CA TYR A 29 -1.63 -36.44 13.41
C TYR A 29 -0.26 -36.07 12.81
N ALA A 30 0.66 -37.03 12.72
CA ALA A 30 2.03 -36.83 12.25
C ALA A 30 2.31 -37.45 10.87
N ALA A 31 1.27 -37.73 10.07
CA ALA A 31 1.45 -37.97 8.65
C ALA A 31 1.18 -36.66 7.91
N GLY A 32 2.23 -36.09 7.33
CA GLY A 32 2.18 -34.88 6.52
C GLY A 32 0.98 -34.92 5.58
N LYS A 33 -0.01 -34.09 5.87
CA LYS A 33 -1.12 -33.80 4.97
C LYS A 33 -0.46 -33.18 3.75
N SER A 34 -0.16 -34.02 2.75
CA SER A 34 0.11 -33.57 1.40
C SER A 34 -0.95 -32.53 1.15
N ARG A 35 -0.54 -31.26 1.05
CA ARG A 35 -1.42 -30.12 0.78
C ARG A 35 -1.96 -30.41 -0.62
N ARG A 36 -2.99 -31.24 -0.71
CA ARG A 36 -3.93 -31.20 -1.82
C ARG A 36 -4.31 -29.72 -1.82
N VAL A 37 -3.76 -28.99 -2.77
CA VAL A 37 -4.27 -27.68 -3.12
C VAL A 37 -5.74 -27.99 -3.38
N GLU A 38 -6.61 -27.68 -2.41
CA GLU A 38 -8.04 -27.74 -2.65
C GLU A 38 -8.23 -26.85 -3.86
N VAL A 39 -8.63 -27.48 -4.98
CA VAL A 39 -8.92 -26.73 -6.20
C VAL A 39 -10.02 -25.77 -5.80
N GLU A 40 -9.67 -24.50 -5.80
CA GLU A 40 -10.56 -23.43 -5.41
C GLU A 40 -11.77 -23.47 -6.32
N ARG A 41 -12.96 -23.31 -5.75
CA ARG A 41 -14.16 -23.31 -6.59
C ARG A 41 -14.25 -21.99 -7.34
N THR A 42 -15.02 -21.99 -8.40
CA THR A 42 -15.44 -20.78 -9.11
C THR A 42 -16.83 -20.38 -8.64
N LEU A 43 -17.19 -19.12 -8.85
CA LEU A 43 -18.57 -18.66 -8.84
C LEU A 43 -19.35 -19.40 -9.93
N THR A 44 -20.65 -19.53 -9.72
CA THR A 44 -21.57 -19.89 -10.81
C THR A 44 -21.84 -18.67 -11.68
N ASP A 45 -22.24 -18.86 -12.94
CA ASP A 45 -22.59 -17.75 -13.84
C ASP A 45 -23.58 -16.77 -13.20
N ALA A 46 -24.62 -17.27 -12.53
CA ALA A 46 -25.60 -16.44 -11.84
C ALA A 46 -25.01 -15.62 -10.68
N GLN A 47 -24.08 -16.20 -9.91
CA GLN A 47 -23.37 -15.50 -8.84
C GLN A 47 -22.41 -14.44 -9.39
N ARG A 48 -21.74 -14.75 -10.50
CA ARG A 48 -20.86 -13.81 -11.19
C ARG A 48 -21.66 -12.61 -11.72
N ASP A 49 -22.77 -12.87 -12.40
CA ASP A 49 -23.69 -11.83 -12.89
C ASP A 49 -24.23 -10.97 -11.74
N GLU A 50 -24.68 -11.59 -10.64
CA GLU A 50 -25.16 -10.89 -9.45
C GLU A 50 -24.07 -9.98 -8.85
N PHE A 51 -22.84 -10.47 -8.73
CA PHE A 51 -21.74 -9.69 -8.20
C PHE A 51 -21.34 -8.54 -9.11
N GLU A 52 -21.27 -8.78 -10.43
CA GLU A 52 -21.01 -7.73 -11.40
C GLU A 52 -22.08 -6.62 -11.35
N ASP A 53 -23.36 -6.99 -11.22
CA ASP A 53 -24.47 -6.03 -11.08
C ASP A 53 -24.36 -5.22 -9.77
N MET A 54 -24.05 -5.88 -8.65
CA MET A 54 -23.74 -5.18 -7.39
C MET A 54 -22.61 -4.17 -7.58
N LEU A 55 -21.51 -4.55 -8.27
CA LEU A 55 -20.36 -3.68 -8.50
C LEU A 55 -20.67 -2.54 -9.47
N ARG A 56 -21.54 -2.73 -10.47
CA ARG A 56 -22.00 -1.67 -11.40
C ARG A 56 -22.85 -0.62 -10.66
N ALA A 57 -23.70 -1.05 -9.73
CA ALA A 57 -24.59 -0.17 -8.96
C ALA A 57 -23.97 0.36 -7.65
N LEU A 58 -22.76 -0.06 -7.30
CA LEU A 58 -22.14 0.23 -6.00
C LEU A 58 -21.91 1.74 -5.80
N THR A 59 -22.44 2.26 -4.69
CA THR A 59 -22.17 3.62 -4.21
C THR A 59 -21.43 3.60 -2.87
N LEU A 60 -21.20 4.78 -2.30
CA LEU A 60 -20.55 4.94 -0.99
C LEU A 60 -21.49 4.65 0.18
N GLU A 61 -22.72 4.22 -0.08
CA GLU A 61 -23.67 3.81 0.94
C GLU A 61 -23.16 2.57 1.70
N ARG A 62 -23.12 2.69 3.03
CA ARG A 62 -22.65 1.61 3.91
C ARG A 62 -23.47 0.32 3.77
N SER A 63 -24.77 0.44 3.49
CA SER A 63 -25.66 -0.71 3.25
C SER A 63 -25.19 -1.53 2.05
N GLN A 64 -24.93 -0.87 0.92
CA GLN A 64 -24.50 -1.54 -0.31
C GLN A 64 -23.11 -2.15 -0.18
N ILE A 65 -22.16 -1.44 0.44
CA ILE A 65 -20.81 -1.98 0.70
C ILE A 65 -20.89 -3.21 1.60
N LYS A 66 -21.72 -3.15 2.66
CA LYS A 66 -21.93 -4.28 3.56
C LYS A 66 -22.54 -5.48 2.84
N GLU A 67 -23.52 -5.25 1.98
CA GLU A 67 -24.18 -6.31 1.19
C GLU A 67 -23.17 -7.00 0.25
N ALA A 68 -22.42 -6.23 -0.54
CA ALA A 68 -21.40 -6.77 -1.43
C ALA A 68 -20.26 -7.48 -0.68
N MET A 69 -19.88 -6.99 0.51
CA MET A 69 -18.91 -7.68 1.37
C MET A 69 -19.48 -8.98 1.94
N GLY A 70 -20.77 -8.99 2.30
CA GLY A 70 -21.50 -10.21 2.69
C GLY A 70 -21.45 -11.26 1.58
N PHE A 71 -21.77 -10.88 0.35
CA PHE A 71 -21.66 -11.76 -0.82
C PHE A 71 -20.25 -12.36 -0.96
N ALA A 72 -19.20 -11.55 -0.82
CA ALA A 72 -17.82 -12.03 -0.88
C ALA A 72 -17.55 -13.07 0.22
N LEU A 73 -17.90 -12.78 1.48
CA LEU A 73 -17.67 -13.73 2.58
C LEU A 73 -18.49 -15.02 2.44
N ASP A 74 -19.73 -14.94 1.97
CA ASP A 74 -20.58 -16.10 1.69
C ASP A 74 -20.00 -16.96 0.55
N ASN A 75 -19.16 -16.36 -0.31
CA ASN A 75 -18.47 -17.01 -1.41
C ASN A 75 -16.94 -17.10 -1.24
N ALA A 76 -16.45 -17.14 0.00
CA ALA A 76 -15.01 -17.14 0.29
C ALA A 76 -14.22 -18.35 -0.25
N ASP A 77 -14.89 -19.46 -0.56
CA ASP A 77 -14.29 -20.61 -1.22
C ASP A 77 -14.12 -20.43 -2.75
N ALA A 78 -14.68 -19.35 -3.32
CA ALA A 78 -14.39 -18.82 -4.65
C ALA A 78 -13.61 -17.49 -4.60
N ALA A 79 -12.80 -17.27 -3.56
CA ALA A 79 -12.11 -16.00 -3.33
C ALA A 79 -11.25 -15.54 -4.53
N GLY A 80 -10.67 -16.46 -5.29
CA GLY A 80 -9.92 -16.20 -6.52
C GLY A 80 -10.72 -15.39 -7.53
N GLU A 81 -11.88 -15.91 -7.93
CA GLU A 81 -12.73 -15.26 -8.92
C GLU A 81 -13.38 -13.98 -8.37
N VAL A 82 -13.76 -13.95 -7.09
CA VAL A 82 -14.26 -12.72 -6.45
C VAL A 82 -13.20 -11.60 -6.52
N VAL A 83 -11.94 -11.92 -6.23
CA VAL A 83 -10.83 -10.94 -6.32
C VAL A 83 -10.56 -10.56 -7.77
N GLU A 84 -10.62 -11.50 -8.71
CA GLU A 84 -10.44 -11.25 -10.14
C GLU A 84 -11.51 -10.28 -10.67
N VAL A 85 -12.80 -10.59 -10.50
CA VAL A 85 -13.91 -9.72 -10.92
C VAL A 85 -13.82 -8.34 -10.28
N LEU A 86 -13.49 -8.25 -8.99
CA LEU A 86 -13.34 -6.97 -8.31
C LEU A 86 -12.11 -6.19 -8.82
N THR A 87 -10.99 -6.87 -9.08
CA THR A 87 -9.78 -6.27 -9.65
C THR A 87 -10.06 -5.73 -11.05
N GLU A 88 -10.65 -6.53 -11.93
CA GLU A 88 -11.05 -6.11 -13.28
C GLU A 88 -11.95 -4.87 -13.22
N SER A 89 -12.98 -4.89 -12.38
CA SER A 89 -13.86 -3.73 -12.20
C SER A 89 -13.13 -2.49 -11.69
N LEU A 90 -12.08 -2.64 -10.87
CA LEU A 90 -11.26 -1.55 -10.36
C LEU A 90 -10.19 -1.10 -11.35
N THR A 91 -9.84 -1.93 -12.34
CA THR A 91 -8.87 -1.59 -13.38
C THR A 91 -9.50 -1.13 -14.68
N LEU A 92 -10.83 -1.06 -14.79
CA LEU A 92 -11.51 -0.38 -15.91
C LEU A 92 -11.32 1.14 -15.85
N LYS A 93 -10.90 1.73 -16.97
CA LYS A 93 -10.57 3.16 -17.10
C LYS A 93 -11.81 4.06 -17.01
N GLU A 94 -12.93 3.59 -17.54
CA GLU A 94 -14.19 4.29 -17.71
C GLU A 94 -15.01 4.33 -16.41
N THR A 95 -14.56 3.63 -15.37
CA THR A 95 -15.26 3.58 -14.08
C THR A 95 -15.33 4.97 -13.44
N PRO A 96 -16.52 5.50 -13.13
CA PRO A 96 -16.67 6.79 -12.46
C PRO A 96 -15.94 6.84 -11.10
N ILE A 97 -15.35 7.99 -10.78
CA ILE A 97 -14.59 8.20 -9.53
C ILE A 97 -15.34 7.70 -8.27
N PRO A 98 -16.64 8.05 -8.05
CA PRO A 98 -17.34 7.62 -6.84
C PRO A 98 -17.47 6.10 -6.74
N THR A 99 -17.77 5.43 -7.85
CA THR A 99 -17.91 3.96 -7.94
C THR A 99 -16.56 3.28 -7.73
N LYS A 100 -15.48 3.80 -8.34
CA LYS A 100 -14.13 3.25 -8.16
C LYS A 100 -13.69 3.31 -6.70
N VAL A 101 -13.97 4.43 -6.03
CA VAL A 101 -13.71 4.60 -4.58
C VAL A 101 -14.58 3.66 -3.75
N ALA A 102 -15.86 3.49 -4.08
CA ALA A 102 -16.74 2.55 -3.38
C ALA A 102 -16.24 1.10 -3.48
N ARG A 103 -15.76 0.69 -4.67
CA ARG A 103 -15.14 -0.64 -4.88
C ARG A 103 -13.85 -0.81 -4.06
N LEU A 104 -13.03 0.24 -3.92
CA LEU A 104 -11.85 0.22 -3.05
C LEU A 104 -12.24 0.10 -1.56
N MET A 105 -13.33 0.75 -1.14
CA MET A 105 -13.87 0.58 0.21
C MET A 105 -14.38 -0.85 0.45
N LEU A 106 -15.02 -1.46 -0.55
CA LEU A 106 -15.40 -2.87 -0.51
C LEU A 106 -14.18 -3.79 -0.34
N VAL A 107 -13.08 -3.57 -1.09
CA VAL A 107 -11.81 -4.30 -0.88
C VAL A 107 -11.35 -4.16 0.58
N SER A 108 -11.39 -2.95 1.13
CA SER A 108 -11.00 -2.70 2.52
C SER A 108 -11.87 -3.46 3.53
N ASP A 109 -13.19 -3.51 3.33
CA ASP A 109 -14.10 -4.22 4.22
C ASP A 109 -13.94 -5.74 4.11
N ILE A 110 -13.69 -6.28 2.91
CA ILE A 110 -13.36 -7.71 2.73
C ILE A 110 -12.04 -8.04 3.44
N LEU A 111 -11.00 -7.20 3.27
CA LEU A 111 -9.71 -7.40 3.93
C LEU A 111 -9.83 -7.34 5.45
N HIS A 112 -10.60 -6.39 6.00
CA HIS A 112 -10.88 -6.31 7.43
C HIS A 112 -11.47 -7.62 7.97
N ASN A 113 -12.43 -8.18 7.24
CA ASN A 113 -13.15 -9.38 7.64
C ASN A 113 -12.49 -10.69 7.18
N SER A 114 -11.35 -10.64 6.49
CA SER A 114 -10.62 -11.84 6.04
C SER A 114 -10.13 -12.73 7.20
N SER A 115 -10.09 -12.20 8.42
CA SER A 115 -9.76 -12.95 9.65
C SER A 115 -10.98 -13.44 10.43
N ALA A 116 -12.20 -13.21 9.93
CA ALA A 116 -13.42 -13.75 10.52
C ALA A 116 -13.41 -15.29 10.51
N PRO A 117 -14.17 -15.96 11.40
CA PRO A 117 -14.25 -17.42 11.46
C PRO A 117 -15.10 -18.01 10.31
N VAL A 118 -14.85 -17.55 9.08
CA VAL A 118 -15.45 -18.02 7.84
C VAL A 118 -14.42 -18.86 7.10
N LYS A 119 -14.82 -20.05 6.64
CA LYS A 119 -13.93 -20.95 5.91
C LYS A 119 -13.39 -20.21 4.67
N ASN A 120 -12.08 -20.31 4.42
CA ASN A 120 -11.38 -19.71 3.28
C ASN A 120 -11.32 -18.18 3.22
N ALA A 121 -11.94 -17.43 4.14
CA ALA A 121 -11.88 -15.96 4.14
C ALA A 121 -10.45 -15.39 4.22
N SER A 122 -9.52 -16.11 4.86
CA SER A 122 -8.12 -15.71 4.94
C SER A 122 -7.40 -15.70 3.59
N ALA A 123 -7.92 -16.40 2.57
CA ALA A 123 -7.38 -16.40 1.22
C ALA A 123 -7.45 -15.01 0.57
N TYR A 124 -8.44 -14.18 0.94
CA TYR A 124 -8.58 -12.82 0.40
C TYR A 124 -7.34 -11.97 0.60
N ARG A 125 -6.69 -12.05 1.77
CA ARG A 125 -5.49 -11.25 2.07
C ARG A 125 -4.38 -11.50 1.04
N THR A 126 -4.02 -12.75 0.82
CA THR A 126 -2.95 -13.12 -0.13
C THR A 126 -3.32 -12.82 -1.58
N LYS A 127 -4.60 -12.96 -1.93
CA LYS A 127 -5.06 -12.70 -3.30
C LYS A 127 -5.08 -11.21 -3.63
N PHE A 128 -5.60 -10.38 -2.73
CA PHE A 128 -5.53 -8.92 -2.90
C PHE A 128 -4.09 -8.41 -2.85
N GLU A 129 -3.22 -8.99 -2.02
CA GLU A 129 -1.78 -8.64 -2.03
C GLU A 129 -1.14 -8.82 -3.41
N ALA A 130 -1.64 -9.74 -4.24
CA ALA A 130 -1.16 -9.92 -5.60
C ALA A 130 -1.68 -8.87 -6.60
N THR A 131 -2.91 -8.34 -6.41
CA THR A 131 -3.59 -7.50 -7.40
C THR A 131 -3.68 -6.01 -7.03
N LEU A 132 -3.53 -5.66 -5.75
CA LEU A 132 -3.54 -4.29 -5.26
C LEU A 132 -2.54 -3.34 -5.97
N PRO A 133 -1.34 -3.79 -6.38
CA PRO A 133 -0.42 -2.92 -7.11
C PRO A 133 -1.00 -2.46 -8.46
N ASP A 134 -1.70 -3.34 -9.19
CA ASP A 134 -2.36 -3.02 -10.46
C ASP A 134 -3.55 -2.09 -10.25
N ILE A 135 -4.30 -2.29 -9.16
CA ILE A 135 -5.39 -1.39 -8.76
C ILE A 135 -4.83 0.01 -8.48
N MET A 136 -3.73 0.13 -7.74
CA MET A 136 -3.11 1.44 -7.44
C MET A 136 -2.54 2.13 -8.68
N GLU A 137 -1.98 1.38 -9.62
CA GLU A 137 -1.58 1.87 -10.93
C GLU A 137 -2.78 2.47 -11.70
N SER A 138 -3.93 1.78 -11.72
CA SER A 138 -5.16 2.29 -12.32
C SER A 138 -5.76 3.50 -11.59
N PHE A 139 -5.56 3.61 -10.27
CA PHE A 139 -5.91 4.82 -9.50
C PHE A 139 -4.96 5.99 -9.76
N ASN A 140 -3.66 5.74 -10.01
CA ASN A 140 -2.71 6.79 -10.40
C ASN A 140 -3.11 7.42 -11.73
N ASP A 141 -3.39 6.60 -12.74
CA ASP A 141 -3.84 7.07 -14.05
C ASP A 141 -5.14 7.90 -13.92
N LEU A 142 -6.10 7.42 -13.12
CA LEU A 142 -7.32 8.17 -12.83
C LEU A 142 -7.00 9.51 -12.17
N TYR A 143 -6.23 9.51 -11.08
CA TYR A 143 -5.86 10.72 -10.33
C TYR A 143 -5.19 11.77 -11.22
N ARG A 144 -4.29 11.33 -12.11
CA ARG A 144 -3.60 12.19 -13.08
C ARG A 144 -4.52 12.75 -14.16
N SER A 145 -5.62 12.05 -14.49
CA SER A 145 -6.59 12.50 -15.49
C SER A 145 -7.60 13.53 -14.94
N VAL A 146 -7.72 13.67 -13.61
CA VAL A 146 -8.66 14.61 -13.00
C VAL A 146 -8.20 16.06 -13.19
N THR A 147 -8.99 16.85 -13.92
CA THR A 147 -8.72 18.27 -14.17
C THR A 147 -9.14 19.18 -13.00
N GLY A 148 -10.18 18.79 -12.25
CA GLY A 148 -10.73 19.58 -11.14
C GLY A 148 -9.97 19.38 -9.83
N ARG A 149 -9.36 20.44 -9.29
CA ARG A 149 -8.57 20.40 -8.04
C ARG A 149 -9.33 19.83 -6.84
N ILE A 150 -10.59 20.25 -6.64
CA ILE A 150 -11.41 19.79 -5.50
C ILE A 150 -11.65 18.28 -5.61
N THR A 151 -12.03 17.80 -6.79
CA THR A 151 -12.27 16.38 -7.06
C THR A 151 -11.00 15.56 -6.91
N ALA A 152 -9.86 16.06 -7.38
CA ALA A 152 -8.57 15.40 -7.25
C ALA A 152 -8.16 15.26 -5.78
N GLU A 153 -8.26 16.33 -4.98
CA GLU A 153 -7.94 16.26 -3.54
C GLU A 153 -8.91 15.34 -2.78
N ALA A 154 -10.21 15.36 -3.10
CA ALA A 154 -11.18 14.44 -2.49
C ALA A 154 -10.89 12.96 -2.81
N LEU A 155 -10.49 12.65 -4.06
CA LEU A 155 -10.05 11.31 -4.44
C LEU A 155 -8.78 10.91 -3.66
N LYS A 156 -7.79 11.80 -3.64
CA LYS A 156 -6.52 11.59 -2.94
C LYS A 156 -6.72 11.32 -1.46
N GLU A 157 -7.50 12.15 -0.77
CA GLU A 157 -7.80 11.99 0.65
C GLU A 157 -8.38 10.60 0.94
N ARG A 158 -9.34 10.15 0.13
CA ARG A 158 -10.01 8.87 0.33
C ARG A 158 -9.09 7.68 0.10
N VAL A 159 -8.31 7.68 -0.99
CA VAL A 159 -7.37 6.59 -1.29
C VAL A 159 -6.28 6.53 -0.21
N LEU A 160 -5.70 7.67 0.16
CA LEU A 160 -4.67 7.72 1.22
C LEU A 160 -5.24 7.29 2.58
N LYS A 161 -6.50 7.62 2.88
CA LYS A 161 -7.14 7.17 4.11
C LYS A 161 -7.30 5.65 4.15
N VAL A 162 -7.67 5.01 3.04
CA VAL A 162 -7.73 3.54 2.94
C VAL A 162 -6.35 2.92 3.14
N LEU A 163 -5.32 3.43 2.48
CA LEU A 163 -3.94 2.94 2.66
C LEU A 163 -3.45 3.11 4.10
N GLN A 164 -3.79 4.22 4.75
CA GLN A 164 -3.47 4.43 6.17
C GLN A 164 -4.15 3.39 7.05
N VAL A 165 -5.43 3.10 6.81
CA VAL A 165 -6.16 2.06 7.55
C VAL A 165 -5.50 0.69 7.39
N TRP A 166 -5.01 0.35 6.19
CA TRP A 166 -4.30 -0.91 5.98
C TRP A 166 -2.96 -0.99 6.72
N ALA A 167 -2.25 0.14 6.86
CA ALA A 167 -1.05 0.24 7.69
C ALA A 167 -1.41 0.10 9.19
N ASP A 168 -2.42 0.83 9.66
CA ASP A 168 -2.85 0.82 11.08
C ASP A 168 -3.32 -0.57 11.53
N TRP A 169 -3.91 -1.35 10.62
CA TRP A 169 -4.35 -2.72 10.86
C TRP A 169 -3.25 -3.77 10.62
N PHE A 170 -2.06 -3.35 10.21
CA PHE A 170 -0.94 -4.25 9.89
C PHE A 170 -1.32 -5.34 8.87
N LEU A 171 -2.18 -4.99 7.90
CA LEU A 171 -2.62 -5.91 6.86
C LEU A 171 -1.48 -6.28 5.91
N PHE A 172 -0.56 -5.36 5.67
CA PHE A 172 0.62 -5.57 4.83
C PHE A 172 1.85 -4.93 5.48
N SER A 173 3.04 -5.24 4.97
CA SER A 173 4.28 -4.61 5.47
C SER A 173 4.31 -3.12 5.15
N ASP A 174 5.08 -2.35 5.93
CA ASP A 174 5.26 -0.92 5.69
C ASP A 174 5.84 -0.64 4.29
N ALA A 175 6.81 -1.44 3.84
CA ALA A 175 7.40 -1.32 2.50
C ALA A 175 6.33 -1.47 1.41
N TYR A 176 5.45 -2.47 1.55
CA TYR A 176 4.37 -2.72 0.62
C TYR A 176 3.37 -1.56 0.55
N VAL A 177 2.86 -1.11 1.71
CA VAL A 177 1.90 0.01 1.75
C VAL A 177 2.55 1.32 1.27
N ASN A 178 3.83 1.54 1.58
CA ASN A 178 4.57 2.71 1.11
C ASN A 178 4.74 2.74 -0.40
N GLY A 179 4.97 1.59 -1.04
CA GLY A 179 5.06 1.52 -2.49
C GLY A 179 3.70 1.64 -3.18
N LEU A 180 2.61 1.15 -2.58
CA LEU A 180 1.24 1.47 -3.04
C LEU A 180 0.98 2.98 -2.99
N ARG A 181 1.36 3.64 -1.88
CA ARG A 181 1.24 5.10 -1.72
C ARG A 181 2.10 5.86 -2.73
N ALA A 182 3.35 5.43 -2.94
CA ALA A 182 4.25 6.02 -3.93
C ALA A 182 3.69 5.88 -5.34
N THR A 183 3.16 4.70 -5.69
CA THR A 183 2.50 4.42 -6.96
C THR A 183 1.32 5.37 -7.17
N PHE A 184 0.42 5.49 -6.20
CA PHE A 184 -0.77 6.35 -6.31
C PHE A 184 -0.41 7.82 -6.51
N LEU A 185 0.57 8.35 -5.77
CA LEU A 185 0.99 9.75 -5.82
C LEU A 185 2.00 10.06 -6.92
N ARG A 186 2.35 9.08 -7.74
CA ARG A 186 3.39 9.21 -8.76
C ARG A 186 3.08 10.31 -9.76
N SER A 187 4.05 11.20 -9.96
CA SER A 187 3.95 12.30 -10.93
C SER A 187 4.07 11.81 -12.37
N GLY A 188 3.55 12.60 -13.31
CA GLY A 188 3.56 12.23 -14.72
C GLY A 188 4.90 12.29 -15.45
N ASN A 189 5.89 12.92 -14.83
CA ASN A 189 7.27 13.03 -15.31
C ASN A 189 8.20 11.97 -14.69
N SER A 190 7.64 10.92 -14.09
CA SER A 190 8.39 9.84 -13.42
C SER A 190 9.11 8.89 -14.37
N GLY A 191 8.85 8.94 -15.68
CA GLY A 191 9.36 7.97 -16.65
C GLY A 191 8.68 6.60 -16.61
N VAL A 192 7.68 6.42 -15.73
CA VAL A 192 6.85 5.22 -15.68
C VAL A 192 5.65 5.40 -16.63
N THR A 193 5.56 4.53 -17.64
CA THR A 193 4.43 4.49 -18.57
C THR A 193 3.10 4.26 -17.83
N PRO A 194 2.03 5.03 -18.14
CA PRO A 194 0.70 4.82 -17.58
C PRO A 194 0.19 3.37 -17.78
N PHE A 195 -0.51 2.85 -16.78
CA PHE A 195 -0.99 1.47 -16.74
C PHE A 195 -1.93 1.15 -17.91
N HIS A 196 -2.92 2.01 -18.15
CA HIS A 196 -3.90 1.80 -19.24
C HIS A 196 -3.29 1.89 -20.63
N SER A 197 -2.10 2.50 -20.78
CA SER A 197 -1.35 2.49 -22.04
C SER A 197 -0.65 1.16 -22.28
N ILE A 198 -0.32 0.41 -21.23
CA ILE A 198 0.35 -0.90 -21.31
C ILE A 198 -0.69 -2.01 -21.57
N CYS A 199 -1.87 -1.89 -20.97
CA CYS A 199 -2.94 -2.90 -21.06
C CYS A 199 -3.74 -2.87 -22.38
N GLY A 200 -3.52 -1.89 -23.26
CA GLY A 200 -4.14 -1.84 -24.58
C GLY A 200 -5.49 -1.12 -24.67
N ASP A 201 -5.96 -0.45 -23.60
CA ASP A 201 -7.25 0.24 -23.52
C ASP A 201 -7.19 1.75 -23.88
N ALA A 202 -6.25 2.14 -24.73
CA ALA A 202 -6.12 3.54 -25.15
C ALA A 202 -6.90 3.79 -26.46
N PRO A 203 -7.99 4.57 -26.47
CA PRO A 203 -8.38 5.27 -27.68
C PRO A 203 -7.31 6.32 -27.98
N GLU A 204 -6.82 6.33 -29.21
CA GLU A 204 -5.87 7.32 -29.72
C GLU A 204 -6.45 8.72 -29.56
N LEU A 205 -5.88 9.52 -28.66
CA LEU A 205 -6.12 10.96 -28.62
C LEU A 205 -4.80 11.66 -28.90
N GLU A 206 -4.83 12.46 -29.95
CA GLU A 206 -3.73 13.14 -30.60
C GLU A 206 -2.85 13.92 -29.61
N GLN A 207 -1.53 13.70 -29.70
CA GLN A 207 -0.52 14.54 -29.07
C GLN A 207 -0.60 15.95 -29.67
N ASN A 208 -1.14 16.89 -28.89
CA ASN A 208 -0.93 18.31 -29.17
C ASN A 208 0.35 18.75 -28.46
N THR A 209 1.49 18.61 -29.14
CA THR A 209 2.78 19.16 -28.71
C THR A 209 2.75 20.68 -28.84
N GLY A 210 2.37 21.36 -27.77
CA GLY A 210 2.57 22.79 -27.60
C GLY A 210 3.94 23.05 -26.97
N SER A 211 4.88 23.51 -27.80
CA SER A 211 6.13 24.13 -27.37
C SER A 211 5.85 25.42 -26.60
N ASP A 212 6.52 25.63 -25.47
CA ASP A 212 7.14 26.94 -25.23
C ASP A 212 8.30 26.90 -24.24
N ASP A 213 9.29 27.69 -24.63
CA ASP A 213 10.62 27.94 -24.09
C ASP A 213 10.58 28.78 -22.79
N ARG A 214 11.51 28.52 -21.86
CA ARG A 214 12.36 29.53 -21.20
C ARG A 214 13.22 28.97 -20.06
N GLY A 215 14.51 29.32 -20.13
CA GLY A 215 15.26 29.77 -18.95
C GLY A 215 16.46 28.91 -18.55
N GLU A 216 17.56 29.03 -19.29
CA GLU A 216 18.89 28.63 -18.82
C GLU A 216 19.26 29.37 -17.52
N GLY A 217 19.62 28.58 -16.51
CA GLY A 217 20.36 29.01 -15.33
C GLY A 217 21.30 27.88 -14.93
N GLU A 218 22.58 28.01 -15.28
CA GLU A 218 23.63 27.05 -14.99
C GLU A 218 23.74 26.73 -13.49
N LYS A 219 23.41 25.48 -13.12
CA LYS A 219 23.95 24.78 -11.94
C LYS A 219 24.45 23.39 -12.34
N ILE A 220 25.42 23.37 -13.23
CA ILE A 220 26.05 22.15 -13.72
C ILE A 220 27.04 21.65 -12.65
N ASN A 221 26.56 20.84 -11.70
CA ASN A 221 27.42 19.87 -11.00
C ASN A 221 26.65 18.85 -10.14
N GLN A 222 25.46 19.17 -9.62
CA GLN A 222 24.63 18.20 -8.87
C GLN A 222 23.83 17.27 -9.80
N ASP A 223 23.29 17.81 -10.90
CA ASP A 223 22.45 17.04 -11.84
C ASP A 223 23.24 15.98 -12.60
N ALA A 224 24.51 16.24 -12.93
CA ALA A 224 25.36 15.27 -13.61
C ALA A 224 25.67 14.07 -12.72
N ALA A 225 26.01 14.29 -11.44
CA ALA A 225 26.29 13.21 -10.49
C ALA A 225 25.02 12.39 -10.16
N LEU A 226 23.87 13.05 -10.02
CA LEU A 226 22.58 12.38 -9.81
C LEU A 226 22.19 11.56 -11.06
N ALA A 227 22.37 12.08 -12.26
CA ALA A 227 22.09 11.39 -13.52
C ALA A 227 23.01 10.17 -13.74
N ILE A 228 24.30 10.29 -13.40
CA ILE A 228 25.25 9.16 -13.42
C ILE A 228 24.82 8.06 -12.43
N GLY A 229 24.38 8.44 -11.23
CA GLY A 229 23.86 7.51 -10.21
C GLY A 229 22.60 6.77 -10.67
N LYS A 230 21.63 7.49 -11.25
CA LYS A 230 20.40 6.90 -11.81
C LYS A 230 20.70 5.91 -12.94
N GLY A 231 21.62 6.25 -13.84
CA GLY A 231 22.05 5.36 -14.93
C GLY A 231 22.72 4.08 -14.44
N ALA A 232 23.54 4.17 -13.39
CA ALA A 232 24.17 3.01 -12.77
C ALA A 232 23.15 2.09 -12.09
N ALA A 233 22.24 2.65 -11.28
CA ALA A 233 21.18 1.90 -10.61
C ALA A 233 20.24 1.20 -11.61
N MET A 234 19.86 1.88 -12.70
CA MET A 234 19.06 1.30 -13.77
C MET A 234 19.75 0.09 -14.40
N LYS A 235 21.06 0.21 -14.72
CA LYS A 235 21.84 -0.88 -15.29
C LYS A 235 21.97 -2.06 -14.33
N GLU A 236 22.14 -1.80 -13.04
CA GLU A 236 22.18 -2.86 -12.03
C GLU A 236 20.87 -3.64 -11.98
N LEU A 237 19.74 -2.94 -11.87
CA LEU A 237 18.41 -3.55 -11.82
C LEU A 237 18.09 -4.35 -13.09
N LEU A 238 18.42 -3.82 -14.28
CA LEU A 238 18.21 -4.52 -15.55
C LEU A 238 18.96 -5.85 -15.62
N ASN A 239 20.13 -5.97 -14.98
CA ASN A 239 20.96 -7.17 -14.97
C ASN A 239 20.52 -8.22 -13.92
N LEU A 240 19.57 -7.92 -13.05
CA LEU A 240 19.07 -8.88 -12.06
C LEU A 240 18.25 -10.00 -12.74
N PRO A 241 18.25 -11.23 -12.18
CA PRO A 241 17.32 -12.28 -12.60
C PRO A 241 15.87 -11.80 -12.51
N LEU A 242 15.02 -12.23 -13.45
CA LEU A 242 13.61 -11.79 -13.49
C LEU A 242 12.87 -12.09 -12.19
N SER A 243 13.10 -13.27 -11.60
CA SER A 243 12.52 -13.68 -10.32
C SER A 243 12.89 -12.76 -9.16
N GLU A 244 14.10 -12.18 -9.18
CA GLU A 244 14.56 -11.25 -8.15
C GLU A 244 13.90 -9.88 -8.33
N LEU A 245 13.74 -9.40 -9.57
CA LEU A 245 12.97 -8.19 -9.85
C LEU A 245 11.52 -8.32 -9.39
N GLU A 246 10.85 -9.42 -9.78
CA GLU A 246 9.47 -9.65 -9.35
C GLU A 246 9.34 -9.75 -7.83
N ARG A 247 10.32 -10.39 -7.16
CA ARG A 247 10.35 -10.45 -5.69
C ARG A 247 10.44 -9.06 -5.08
N ARG A 248 11.32 -8.20 -5.59
CA ARG A 248 11.46 -6.81 -5.12
C ARG A 248 10.20 -6.00 -5.36
N CYS A 249 9.56 -6.16 -6.52
CA CYS A 249 8.29 -5.50 -6.82
C CYS A 249 7.18 -5.97 -5.87
N ARG A 250 6.99 -7.28 -5.69
CA ARG A 250 5.99 -7.83 -4.76
C ARG A 250 6.22 -7.38 -3.33
N HIS A 251 7.48 -7.37 -2.86
CA HIS A 251 7.81 -6.91 -1.51
C HIS A 251 7.44 -5.44 -1.27
N ASN A 252 7.57 -4.61 -2.31
CA ASN A 252 7.32 -3.17 -2.25
C ASN A 252 5.94 -2.78 -2.81
N GLY A 253 5.02 -3.71 -3.04
CA GLY A 253 3.69 -3.37 -3.56
C GLY A 253 3.71 -2.69 -4.92
N LEU A 254 4.60 -3.12 -5.82
CA LEU A 254 4.72 -2.62 -7.19
C LEU A 254 4.16 -3.63 -8.20
N SER A 255 3.47 -3.10 -9.21
CA SER A 255 2.89 -3.91 -10.30
C SER A 255 3.99 -4.61 -11.11
N LEU A 256 3.68 -5.83 -11.55
CA LEU A 256 4.52 -6.62 -12.46
C LEU A 256 4.15 -6.42 -13.94
N VAL A 257 3.03 -5.75 -14.21
CA VAL A 257 2.49 -5.55 -15.58
C VAL A 257 3.42 -4.66 -16.40
N GLY A 258 3.68 -5.04 -17.65
CA GLY A 258 4.59 -4.33 -18.56
C GLY A 258 6.04 -4.84 -18.57
N GLY A 259 6.31 -5.94 -17.85
CA GLY A 259 7.57 -6.67 -17.96
C GLY A 259 8.76 -6.00 -17.27
N ARG A 260 9.97 -6.45 -17.65
CA ARG A 260 11.24 -6.10 -16.98
C ARG A 260 11.46 -4.59 -16.89
N GLU A 261 11.33 -3.88 -18.00
CA GLU A 261 11.65 -2.45 -18.06
C GLU A 261 10.73 -1.64 -17.15
N MET A 262 9.44 -1.98 -17.13
CA MET A 262 8.46 -1.32 -16.26
C MET A 262 8.71 -1.61 -14.78
N MET A 263 9.06 -2.84 -14.42
CA MET A 263 9.45 -3.17 -13.04
C MET A 263 10.67 -2.36 -12.59
N VAL A 264 11.68 -2.22 -13.44
CA VAL A 264 12.87 -1.41 -13.16
C VAL A 264 12.50 0.07 -12.99
N ALA A 265 11.71 0.64 -13.90
CA ALA A 265 11.27 2.03 -13.82
C ALA A 265 10.49 2.32 -12.52
N ARG A 266 9.59 1.41 -12.11
CA ARG A 266 8.84 1.52 -10.84
C ARG A 266 9.75 1.43 -9.62
N LEU A 267 10.74 0.54 -9.61
CA LEU A 267 11.70 0.40 -8.52
C LEU A 267 12.58 1.65 -8.38
N LEU A 268 13.07 2.21 -9.49
CA LEU A 268 13.82 3.46 -9.49
C LEU A 268 12.99 4.62 -8.96
N TYR A 269 11.73 4.73 -9.42
CA TYR A 269 10.84 5.77 -8.91
C TYR A 269 10.59 5.63 -7.40
N LEU A 270 10.40 4.41 -6.91
CA LEU A 270 10.20 4.16 -5.48
C LEU A 270 11.41 4.61 -4.66
N GLU A 271 12.63 4.25 -5.08
CA GLU A 271 13.87 4.67 -4.41
C GLU A 271 13.99 6.20 -4.35
N GLU A 272 13.66 6.88 -5.45
CA GLU A 272 13.63 8.35 -5.50
C GLU A 272 12.58 8.94 -4.55
N ALA A 273 11.38 8.37 -4.51
CA ALA A 273 10.29 8.82 -3.65
C ALA A 273 10.60 8.59 -2.16
N GLU A 274 11.24 7.48 -1.81
CA GLU A 274 11.70 7.20 -0.44
C GLU A 274 12.77 8.20 -0.01
N ARG A 275 13.74 8.47 -0.90
CA ARG A 275 14.79 9.45 -0.64
C ARG A 275 14.23 10.85 -0.40
N GLN A 276 13.25 11.27 -1.21
CA GLN A 276 12.56 12.56 -1.03
C GLN A 276 11.84 12.65 0.31
N ARG A 277 11.08 11.61 0.71
CA ARG A 277 10.40 11.60 2.01
C ARG A 277 11.37 11.69 3.19
N VAL A 278 12.52 11.00 3.11
CA VAL A 278 13.54 11.07 4.18
C VAL A 278 14.07 12.49 4.33
N TYR A 279 14.34 13.19 3.21
CA TYR A 279 14.77 14.59 3.26
C TYR A 279 13.69 15.53 3.86
N GLU A 280 12.43 15.34 3.50
CA GLU A 280 11.31 16.14 4.05
C GLU A 280 11.18 15.96 5.56
N VAL A 281 11.24 14.73 6.05
CA VAL A 281 11.19 14.42 7.49
C VAL A 281 12.40 15.01 8.22
N ASP A 282 13.61 14.88 7.67
CA ASP A 282 14.82 15.44 8.27
C ASP A 282 14.76 16.97 8.36
N ASP A 283 14.21 17.63 7.35
CA ASP A 283 14.08 19.09 7.33
C ASP A 283 12.99 19.58 8.31
N GLU A 284 11.87 18.87 8.45
CA GLU A 284 10.88 19.15 9.49
C GLU A 284 11.47 19.00 10.90
N LEU A 285 12.26 17.94 11.15
CA LEU A 285 12.92 17.72 12.42
C LEU A 285 13.95 18.82 12.74
N LYS A 286 14.75 19.24 11.75
CA LYS A 286 15.68 20.38 11.90
C LYS A 286 14.93 21.68 12.18
N TYR A 287 13.80 21.91 11.51
CA TYR A 287 12.98 23.09 11.71
C TYR A 287 12.41 23.13 13.15
N GLN A 288 11.85 22.02 13.63
CA GLN A 288 11.36 21.90 15.01
C GLN A 288 12.47 22.06 16.06
N GLN A 289 13.67 21.53 15.79
CA GLN A 289 14.84 21.68 16.66
C GLN A 289 15.33 23.14 16.71
N SER A 290 15.29 23.86 15.58
CA SER A 290 15.67 25.26 15.51
C SER A 290 14.71 26.16 16.31
N GLN A 291 13.39 25.93 16.22
CA GLN A 291 12.39 26.63 17.04
C GLN A 291 12.57 26.35 18.54
N SER A 292 12.89 25.10 18.90
CA SER A 292 13.13 24.69 20.29
C SER A 292 14.43 25.29 20.88
N SER A 293 15.42 25.60 20.03
CA SER A 293 16.66 26.25 20.42
C SER A 293 16.52 27.78 20.55
N SER A 294 15.67 28.39 19.73
CA SER A 294 15.37 29.83 19.78
C SER A 294 14.52 30.23 21.00
N ALA A 295 13.74 29.31 21.57
CA ALA A 295 12.94 29.53 22.78
C ALA A 295 13.75 29.54 24.09
N ARG A 296 15.07 29.33 24.04
CA ARG A 296 15.93 29.12 25.23
C ARG A 296 16.76 30.33 25.67
N TYR A 297 16.42 31.54 25.21
CA TYR A 297 16.99 32.79 25.73
C TYR A 297 15.96 33.56 26.57
N PRO A 298 16.10 33.62 27.91
CA PRO A 298 15.30 34.55 28.70
C PRO A 298 15.88 35.97 28.52
N SER A 299 15.06 36.87 27.98
CA SER A 299 15.30 38.31 28.00
C SER A 299 15.40 38.79 29.45
N GLY A 300 16.62 38.96 29.96
CA GLY A 300 16.87 39.65 31.22
C GLY A 300 16.42 41.11 31.11
N LYS A 301 15.28 41.45 31.72
CA LYS A 301 14.92 42.84 32.01
C LYS A 301 15.33 43.18 33.43
N LYS A 302 16.34 44.05 33.51
CA LYS A 302 16.79 44.76 34.72
C LYS A 302 15.61 45.46 35.41
N GLU A 303 15.42 45.15 36.68
CA GLU A 303 14.74 45.99 37.64
C GLU A 303 15.51 47.33 37.78
N LYS A 304 14.77 48.44 37.79
CA LYS A 304 15.23 49.71 38.34
C LYS A 304 14.22 50.13 39.40
N SER A 305 14.65 50.11 40.66
CA SER A 305 13.98 50.83 41.75
C SER A 305 14.24 52.32 41.61
N VAL A 306 13.22 53.14 41.89
CA VAL A 306 13.39 54.53 42.34
C VAL A 306 12.36 54.76 43.45
N ASP A 307 12.86 55.33 44.54
CA ASP A 307 12.24 55.54 45.84
C ASP A 307 11.04 56.51 45.87
N THR A 308 10.15 56.19 46.81
CA THR A 308 9.44 56.99 47.83
C THR A 308 9.47 58.52 47.78
N ASP A 309 8.27 59.14 47.86
CA ASP A 309 7.82 60.09 48.91
C ASP A 309 6.36 60.51 48.63
N GLN A 310 5.39 60.03 49.42
CA GLN A 310 4.80 60.69 50.60
C GLN A 310 3.96 61.92 50.25
N TRP A 311 2.63 61.83 50.35
CA TRP A 311 1.75 62.87 50.92
C TRP A 311 0.47 62.24 51.49
N ASP A 312 -0.05 62.95 52.47
CA ASP A 312 -0.79 62.51 53.65
C ASP A 312 -2.32 62.42 53.45
N SER A 313 -2.94 61.84 54.46
CA SER A 313 -4.33 61.53 54.75
C SER A 313 -5.36 62.69 54.68
N ARG A 314 -6.64 62.27 54.68
CA ARG A 314 -7.86 62.95 55.18
C ARG A 314 -8.52 64.03 54.30
N MET A 315 -9.77 63.80 53.90
CA MET A 315 -10.98 64.21 54.63
C MET A 315 -12.25 63.78 53.88
N GLU A 316 -13.25 63.36 54.69
CA GLU A 316 -14.70 63.26 54.44
C GLU A 316 -15.24 62.25 53.42
#